data_AF-A0A1H1R2W3-F1
#
_entry.id   AF-A0A1H1R2W3-F1
#
_cell.length_a   1.000
_cell.length_b   1.000
_cell.length_c   1.000
_cell.angle_alpha   90.00
_cell.angle_beta   90.00
_cell.angle_gamma   90.00
#
_symmetry.space_group_name_H-M   'P 1'
#
loop_
_entity.id
_entity.type
_entity.pdbx_description
1 polymer ?
#
loop_
_entity_poly.entity_id
_entity_poly.type
_entity_poly.pdbx_seq_one_letter_code
_entity_poly.pdbx_strand_id
1 'polypeptide(L)'
;MKNNDFDNLFDDLNFNIEEPHTGHRERFFKKIDKEIESPESKNKVRSLWAPVMAIAASFALAIFLLGGFMGPLDNAKNSELASISPEMKQTQEFYTGLITKELNAINAEKTPETEAIINDALLQMEKLEMNYENLKDDLLDSGKDNRVIHAMIQNFQQRIDLLNNVLTQIENIKTLKNQNHENNII
;
A
#
# COMPACT_ATOMS: atom_id res chain seq x y z
N MET A 1 -50.21 -66.80 -45.87
CA MET A 1 -49.68 -65.81 -46.84
C MET A 1 -48.28 -65.43 -46.38
N LYS A 2 -47.24 -65.62 -47.20
CA LYS A 2 -45.87 -65.16 -46.90
C LYS A 2 -45.77 -63.68 -47.24
N ASN A 3 -45.15 -62.91 -46.35
CA ASN A 3 -45.02 -61.47 -46.46
C ASN A 3 -43.67 -61.17 -47.11
N ASN A 4 -43.67 -60.71 -48.37
CA ASN A 4 -42.47 -60.54 -49.20
C ASN A 4 -41.90 -59.10 -49.11
N ASP A 5 -42.33 -58.31 -48.12
CA ASP A 5 -42.06 -56.87 -48.01
C ASP A 5 -40.58 -56.54 -47.80
N PHE A 6 -39.81 -57.42 -47.16
CA PHE A 6 -38.39 -57.17 -46.87
C PHE A 6 -37.50 -57.41 -48.09
N ASP A 7 -37.85 -58.37 -48.94
CA ASP A 7 -37.06 -58.70 -50.12
C ASP A 7 -37.17 -57.57 -51.17
N ASN A 8 -38.34 -56.92 -51.27
CA ASN A 8 -38.57 -55.79 -52.17
C ASN A 8 -37.86 -54.49 -51.74
N LEU A 9 -37.36 -54.41 -50.51
CA LEU A 9 -36.80 -53.18 -49.92
C LEU A 9 -35.44 -52.80 -50.53
N PHE A 10 -34.76 -53.78 -51.13
CA PHE A 10 -33.45 -53.61 -51.73
C PHE A 10 -33.49 -53.59 -53.26
N ASP A 11 -34.64 -53.91 -53.87
CA ASP A 11 -34.79 -53.99 -55.33
C ASP A 11 -34.63 -52.62 -56.01
N ASP A 12 -34.97 -51.52 -55.32
CA ASP A 12 -34.82 -50.14 -55.82
C ASP A 12 -33.46 -49.49 -55.44
N LEU A 13 -32.62 -50.17 -54.65
CA LEU A 13 -31.33 -49.63 -54.23
C LEU A 13 -30.28 -49.93 -55.30
N ASN A 14 -30.08 -48.97 -56.21
CA ASN A 14 -28.92 -48.94 -57.09
C ASN A 14 -27.65 -48.65 -56.27
N PHE A 15 -27.11 -49.69 -55.63
CA PHE A 15 -25.79 -49.63 -55.04
C PHE A 15 -24.79 -49.32 -56.16
N ASN A 16 -24.12 -48.18 -56.06
CA ASN A 16 -23.05 -47.87 -56.99
C ASN A 16 -21.87 -48.81 -56.69
N ILE A 17 -21.78 -49.90 -57.47
CA ILE A 17 -20.72 -50.91 -57.38
C ILE A 17 -19.48 -50.44 -58.18
N GLU A 18 -19.54 -49.31 -58.88
CA GLU A 18 -18.42 -48.79 -59.64
C GLU A 18 -17.28 -48.37 -58.72
N GLU A 19 -16.07 -48.80 -59.09
CA GLU A 19 -14.87 -48.43 -58.39
C GLU A 19 -14.61 -46.92 -58.59
N PRO A 20 -14.39 -46.15 -57.51
CA PRO A 20 -14.16 -44.72 -57.63
C PRO A 20 -12.91 -44.44 -58.49
N HIS A 21 -12.97 -43.37 -59.29
CA HIS A 21 -11.84 -42.98 -60.14
C HIS A 21 -10.54 -42.84 -59.34
N THR A 22 -9.42 -43.19 -59.99
CA THR A 22 -8.08 -43.16 -59.40
C THR A 22 -7.78 -41.81 -58.73
N GLY A 23 -7.12 -41.86 -57.57
CA GLY A 23 -6.82 -40.68 -56.77
C GLY A 23 -7.97 -40.15 -55.89
N HIS A 24 -9.13 -40.81 -55.87
CA HIS A 24 -10.26 -40.42 -55.01
C HIS A 24 -9.87 -40.39 -53.53
N ARG A 25 -9.14 -41.41 -53.07
CA ARG A 25 -8.68 -41.56 -51.68
C ARG A 25 -7.80 -40.38 -51.27
N GLU A 26 -6.83 -40.01 -52.10
CA GLU A 26 -5.92 -38.89 -51.84
C GLU A 26 -6.67 -37.55 -51.81
N ARG A 27 -7.63 -37.34 -52.72
CA ARG A 27 -8.47 -36.13 -52.71
C ARG A 27 -9.36 -36.07 -51.48
N PHE A 28 -9.87 -37.21 -51.03
CA PHE A 28 -10.68 -37.32 -49.83
C PHE A 28 -9.88 -36.97 -48.57
N PHE A 29 -8.70 -37.58 -48.39
CA PHE A 29 -7.82 -37.24 -47.26
C PHE A 29 -7.37 -35.79 -47.30
N LYS A 30 -7.00 -35.27 -48.47
CA LYS A 30 -6.66 -33.85 -48.63
C LYS A 30 -7.80 -32.90 -48.25
N LYS A 31 -9.06 -33.32 -48.47
CA LYS A 31 -10.24 -32.54 -48.05
C LYS A 31 -10.46 -32.63 -46.54
N ILE A 32 -10.25 -33.80 -45.93
CA ILE A 32 -10.28 -33.98 -44.46
C ILE A 32 -9.21 -33.12 -43.79
N ASP A 33 -7.96 -33.21 -44.26
CA ASP A 33 -6.84 -32.45 -43.68
C ASP A 33 -7.08 -30.94 -43.80
N LYS A 34 -7.68 -30.49 -44.92
CA LYS A 34 -8.05 -29.10 -45.15
C LYS A 34 -9.20 -28.60 -44.26
N GLU A 35 -10.08 -29.48 -43.77
CA GLU A 35 -11.11 -29.09 -42.80
C GLU A 35 -10.60 -29.16 -41.35
N ILE A 36 -9.61 -30.03 -41.08
CA ILE A 36 -8.91 -30.07 -39.78
C ILE A 36 -7.99 -28.86 -39.63
N GLU A 37 -7.37 -28.39 -40.71
CA GLU A 37 -6.71 -27.09 -40.80
C GLU A 37 -7.73 -25.97 -41.10
N SER A 38 -8.62 -25.71 -40.14
CA SER A 38 -9.32 -24.42 -40.10
C SER A 38 -8.29 -23.27 -40.16
N PRO A 39 -8.58 -22.14 -40.82
CA PRO A 39 -7.69 -21.00 -40.76
C PRO A 39 -7.55 -20.66 -39.28
N GLU A 40 -6.31 -20.59 -38.77
CA GLU A 40 -6.05 -20.04 -37.46
C GLU A 40 -6.65 -18.63 -37.42
N SER A 41 -7.90 -18.49 -36.96
CA SER A 41 -8.31 -17.26 -36.32
C SER A 41 -7.43 -17.20 -35.10
N LYS A 42 -6.35 -16.43 -35.20
CA LYS A 42 -5.55 -16.01 -34.06
C LYS A 42 -6.46 -15.16 -33.19
N ASN A 43 -7.35 -15.83 -32.46
CA ASN A 43 -8.08 -15.27 -31.34
C ASN A 43 -7.02 -15.07 -30.28
N LYS A 44 -6.30 -13.96 -30.44
CA LYS A 44 -5.41 -13.40 -29.44
C LYS A 44 -6.33 -13.05 -28.29
N VAL A 45 -6.51 -14.00 -27.37
CA VAL A 45 -7.21 -13.78 -26.10
C VAL A 45 -6.47 -12.61 -25.47
N ARG A 46 -7.01 -11.41 -25.61
CA ARG A 46 -6.45 -10.22 -25.00
C ARG A 46 -6.55 -10.47 -23.51
N SER A 47 -5.41 -10.74 -22.88
CA SER A 47 -5.32 -10.94 -21.45
C SER A 47 -6.00 -9.76 -20.75
N LEU A 48 -7.12 -10.04 -20.08
CA LEU A 48 -7.92 -9.05 -19.36
C LEU A 48 -7.14 -8.40 -18.20
N TRP A 49 -5.93 -8.90 -17.91
CA TRP A 49 -5.00 -8.33 -16.94
C TRP A 49 -4.25 -7.11 -17.47
N ALA A 50 -4.06 -6.99 -18.79
CA ALA A 50 -3.37 -5.86 -19.39
C ALA A 50 -4.06 -4.51 -19.10
N PRO A 51 -5.39 -4.35 -19.24
CA PRO A 51 -6.06 -3.11 -18.86
C PRO A 51 -6.07 -2.88 -17.34
N VAL A 52 -6.18 -3.93 -16.51
CA VAL A 52 -6.17 -3.81 -15.04
C VAL A 52 -4.82 -3.32 -14.53
N MET A 53 -3.71 -3.83 -15.09
CA MET A 53 -2.37 -3.34 -14.76
C MET A 53 -2.16 -1.89 -15.20
N ALA A 54 -2.70 -1.49 -16.36
CA ALA A 54 -2.60 -0.11 -16.82
C ALA A 54 -3.38 0.86 -15.90
N ILE A 55 -4.53 0.45 -15.38
CA ILE A 55 -5.32 1.22 -14.42
C ILE A 55 -4.61 1.30 -13.06
N ALA A 56 -4.08 0.19 -12.55
CA ALA A 56 -3.31 0.19 -11.30
C ALA A 56 -2.06 1.07 -11.40
N ALA A 57 -1.36 1.03 -12.54
CA ALA A 57 -0.20 1.87 -12.80
C ALA A 57 -0.56 3.36 -12.91
N SER A 58 -1.72 3.72 -13.48
CA SER A 58 -2.16 5.12 -13.54
C SER A 58 -2.55 5.66 -12.17
N PHE A 59 -3.19 4.86 -11.31
CA PHE A 59 -3.42 5.23 -9.91
C PHE A 59 -2.12 5.35 -9.13
N ALA A 60 -1.17 4.42 -9.31
CA ALA A 60 0.14 4.51 -8.67
C ALA A 60 0.92 5.75 -9.13
N LEU A 61 0.88 6.09 -10.43
CA LEU A 61 1.46 7.32 -10.98
C LEU A 61 0.74 8.57 -10.47
N ALA A 62 -0.59 8.56 -10.39
CA ALA A 62 -1.35 9.67 -9.83
C ALA A 62 -1.03 9.86 -8.34
N ILE A 63 -0.95 8.79 -7.55
CA ILE A 63 -0.53 8.83 -6.14
C ILE A 63 0.93 9.27 -6.02
N PHE A 64 1.81 8.87 -6.93
CA PHE A 64 3.22 9.29 -6.92
C PHE A 64 3.39 10.76 -7.33
N LEU A 65 2.61 11.25 -8.30
CA LEU A 65 2.67 12.64 -8.78
C LEU A 65 1.92 13.61 -7.86
N LEU A 66 0.77 13.19 -7.31
CA LEU A 66 -0.02 13.99 -6.36
C LEU A 66 0.51 13.85 -4.92
N GLY A 67 0.97 12.67 -4.52
CA GLY A 67 1.56 12.38 -3.20
C GLY A 67 3.05 12.69 -3.12
N GLY A 68 3.75 12.87 -4.24
CA GLY A 68 5.14 13.33 -4.28
C GLY A 68 5.35 14.78 -3.84
N PHE A 69 4.26 15.53 -3.64
CA PHE A 69 4.28 16.87 -3.04
C PHE A 69 4.16 16.86 -1.50
N MET A 70 4.01 15.68 -0.89
CA MET A 70 4.07 15.46 0.56
C MET A 70 5.40 14.79 0.94
N GLY A 71 6.51 15.23 0.34
CA GLY A 71 7.83 15.09 0.96
C GLY A 71 7.95 16.08 2.12
N PRO A 72 8.81 15.83 3.14
CA PRO A 72 8.86 16.66 4.33
C PRO A 72 9.13 18.12 3.93
N LEU A 73 8.15 18.98 4.24
CA LEU A 73 8.24 20.44 4.12
C LEU A 73 9.22 21.06 5.13
N ASP A 74 10.21 20.30 5.62
CA ASP A 74 11.05 20.70 6.73
C ASP A 74 11.96 21.88 6.37
N ASN A 75 12.32 22.02 5.09
CA ASN A 75 13.14 23.15 4.64
C ASN A 75 12.36 24.48 4.65
N ALA A 76 11.05 24.46 4.43
CA ALA A 76 10.22 25.66 4.52
C ALA A 76 9.98 26.06 5.98
N LYS A 77 9.69 25.09 6.85
CA LYS A 77 9.44 25.33 8.28
C LYS A 77 10.64 25.93 9.02
N ASN A 78 11.86 25.54 8.67
CA ASN A 78 13.08 26.08 9.29
C ASN A 78 13.43 27.51 8.83
N SER A 79 12.93 27.94 7.66
CA SER A 79 13.24 29.27 7.11
C SER A 79 12.46 30.41 7.78
N GLU A 80 11.26 30.14 8.29
CA GLU A 80 10.38 31.18 8.84
C GLU A 80 10.90 31.72 10.18
N LEU A 81 11.28 30.85 11.11
CA LEU A 81 11.81 31.27 12.42
C LEU A 81 13.25 31.80 12.36
N ALA A 82 14.03 31.40 11.36
CA ALA A 82 15.34 31.99 11.08
C ALA A 82 15.25 33.49 10.74
N SER A 83 14.11 33.95 10.21
CA SER A 83 13.85 35.38 9.99
C SER A 83 13.55 36.15 11.28
N ILE A 84 13.15 35.44 12.34
CA ILE A 84 12.87 36.02 13.66
C ILE A 84 14.17 36.26 14.42
N SER A 85 14.92 35.20 14.71
CA SER A 85 16.26 35.33 15.29
C SER A 85 17.10 34.05 15.12
N PRO A 86 18.45 34.15 15.14
CA PRO A 86 19.33 32.99 15.16
C PRO A 86 19.08 32.05 16.34
N GLU A 87 18.77 32.60 17.52
CA GLU A 87 18.53 31.83 18.74
C GLU A 87 17.24 31.01 18.65
N MET A 88 16.18 31.56 18.02
CA MET A 88 14.94 30.82 17.77
C MET A 88 15.15 29.63 16.84
N LYS A 89 15.96 29.83 15.78
CA LYS A 89 16.36 28.74 14.89
C LYS A 89 17.11 27.64 15.65
N GLN A 90 18.14 28.02 16.43
CA GLN A 90 18.91 27.07 17.23
C GLN A 90 18.04 26.31 18.22
N THR A 91 17.08 27.00 18.84
CA THR A 91 16.12 26.41 19.79
C THR A 91 15.26 25.36 19.09
N GLN A 92 14.66 25.69 17.94
CA GLN A 92 13.87 24.73 17.17
C GLN A 92 14.71 23.51 16.74
N GLU A 93 15.91 23.72 16.20
CA GLU A 93 16.80 22.64 15.76
C GLU A 93 17.16 21.72 16.92
N PHE A 94 17.52 22.28 18.08
CA PHE A 94 17.85 21.53 19.28
C PHE A 94 16.68 20.67 19.77
N TYR A 95 15.51 21.27 19.97
CA TYR A 95 14.35 20.56 20.52
C TYR A 95 13.77 19.55 19.54
N THR A 96 13.71 19.87 18.24
CA THR A 96 13.26 18.93 17.21
C THR A 96 14.20 17.73 17.11
N GLY A 97 15.51 17.95 17.19
CA GLY A 97 16.50 16.88 17.22
C GLY A 97 16.33 15.97 18.43
N LEU A 98 16.11 16.55 19.62
CA LEU A 98 15.84 15.79 20.84
C LEU A 98 14.54 14.98 20.75
N ILE A 99 13.44 15.60 20.31
CA ILE A 99 12.15 14.91 20.12
C ILE A 99 12.30 13.75 19.14
N THR A 100 13.02 13.95 18.03
CA THR A 100 13.26 12.89 17.03
C THR A 100 14.03 11.72 17.64
N LYS A 101 15.05 12.01 18.45
CA LYS A 101 15.82 10.99 19.16
C LYS A 101 14.93 10.16 20.10
N GLU A 102 14.11 10.81 20.92
CA GLU A 102 13.22 10.13 21.86
C GLU A 102 12.11 9.34 21.15
N LEU A 103 11.57 9.87 20.06
CA LEU A 103 10.58 9.16 19.23
C LEU A 103 11.18 7.89 18.62
N ASN A 104 12.43 7.94 18.16
CA ASN A 104 13.14 6.77 17.66
C ASN A 104 13.35 5.72 18.76
N ALA A 105 13.66 6.15 19.99
CA ALA A 105 13.76 5.24 21.13
C ALA A 105 12.42 4.55 21.41
N ILE A 106 11.31 5.29 21.42
CA ILE A 106 9.96 4.72 21.60
C ILE A 106 9.61 3.73 20.47
N ASN A 107 9.90 4.09 19.21
CA ASN A 107 9.62 3.23 18.07
C ASN A 107 10.40 1.91 18.10
N ALA A 108 11.63 1.92 18.62
CA ALA A 108 12.42 0.70 18.82
C ALA A 108 11.79 -0.25 19.85
N GLU A 109 10.91 0.26 20.71
CA GLU A 109 10.26 -0.49 21.79
C GLU A 109 8.84 -0.94 21.47
N LYS A 110 8.45 -0.86 20.19
CA LYS A 110 7.12 -1.25 19.74
C LYS A 110 6.95 -2.78 19.79
N THR A 111 6.07 -3.24 20.67
CA THR A 111 5.59 -4.63 20.78
C THR A 111 4.07 -4.62 20.93
N PRO A 112 3.37 -5.77 20.77
CA PRO A 112 1.92 -5.82 20.97
C PRO A 112 1.45 -5.30 22.34
N GLU A 113 2.28 -5.47 23.37
CA GLU A 113 1.97 -5.02 24.74
C GLU A 113 2.17 -3.51 24.94
N THR A 114 3.08 -2.88 24.19
CA THR A 114 3.38 -1.44 24.30
C THR A 114 2.68 -0.61 23.23
N GLU A 115 2.08 -1.24 22.21
CA GLU A 115 1.48 -0.54 21.08
C GLU A 115 0.36 0.43 21.48
N ALA A 116 -0.49 0.06 22.45
CA ALA A 116 -1.61 0.91 22.88
C ALA A 116 -1.12 2.26 23.45
N ILE A 117 -0.12 2.23 24.33
CA ILE A 117 0.43 3.45 24.95
C ILE A 117 1.23 4.28 23.94
N ILE A 118 1.98 3.63 23.04
CA ILE A 118 2.71 4.33 21.97
C ILE A 118 1.73 5.07 21.05
N ASN A 119 0.64 4.41 20.63
CA ASN A 119 -0.35 5.03 19.74
C ASN A 119 -1.04 6.22 20.42
N ASP A 120 -1.41 6.12 21.70
CA ASP A 120 -1.98 7.25 22.44
C ASP A 120 -1.00 8.42 22.52
N ALA A 121 0.29 8.14 22.79
CA ALA A 121 1.33 9.16 22.80
C ALA A 121 1.47 9.88 21.45
N LEU A 122 1.42 9.14 20.34
CA LEU A 122 1.47 9.73 19.00
C LEU A 122 0.30 10.67 18.73
N LEU A 123 -0.91 10.31 19.17
CA LEU A 123 -2.09 11.19 19.06
C LEU A 123 -1.96 12.46 19.92
N GLN A 124 -1.38 12.35 21.11
CA GLN A 124 -1.12 13.51 21.96
C GLN A 124 -0.01 14.40 21.38
N MET A 125 1.03 13.80 20.79
CA MET A 125 2.09 14.51 20.07
C MET A 125 1.55 15.32 18.90
N GLU A 126 0.60 14.78 18.13
CA GLU A 126 -0.04 15.50 17.02
C GLU A 126 -0.77 16.77 17.50
N LYS A 127 -1.46 16.69 18.65
CA LYS A 127 -2.10 17.88 19.25
C LYS A 127 -1.08 18.95 19.66
N LEU A 128 0.04 18.53 20.22
CA LEU A 128 1.13 19.44 20.59
C LEU A 128 1.80 20.03 19.33
N GLU A 129 1.90 19.27 18.23
CA GLU A 129 2.34 19.76 16.91
C GLU A 129 1.45 20.84 16.35
N MET A 130 0.14 20.61 16.29
CA MET A 130 -0.80 21.62 15.81
C MET A 130 -0.74 22.90 16.66
N ASN A 131 -0.62 22.77 17.99
CA ASN A 131 -0.48 23.93 18.87
C ASN A 131 0.80 24.73 18.59
N TYR A 132 1.93 24.05 18.34
CA TYR A 132 3.18 24.74 17.99
C TYR A 132 3.10 25.50 16.68
N GLU A 133 2.48 24.91 15.64
CA GLU A 133 2.30 25.60 14.36
C GLU A 133 1.42 26.85 14.53
N ASN A 134 0.35 26.80 15.33
CA ASN A 134 -0.45 27.99 15.65
C ASN A 134 0.38 29.06 16.39
N LEU A 135 1.20 28.65 17.37
CA LEU A 135 2.07 29.58 18.09
C LEU A 135 3.13 30.23 17.18
N LYS A 136 3.60 29.49 16.17
CA LYS A 136 4.53 30.04 15.17
C LYS A 136 3.85 31.13 14.34
N ASP A 137 2.61 30.92 13.92
CA ASP A 137 1.83 31.93 13.19
C ASP A 137 1.56 33.16 14.07
N ASP A 138 1.14 32.94 15.34
CA ASP A 138 0.95 34.01 16.32
C ASP A 138 2.24 34.83 16.56
N LEU A 139 3.40 34.18 16.53
CA LEU A 139 4.69 34.85 16.74
C LEU A 139 5.05 35.79 15.58
N LEU A 140 4.73 35.37 14.35
CA LEU A 140 4.90 36.18 13.15
C LEU A 140 3.96 37.39 13.16
N ASP A 141 2.70 37.18 13.51
CA ASP A 141 1.68 38.23 13.55
C ASP A 141 1.89 39.24 14.70
N SER A 142 2.34 38.77 15.85
CA SER A 142 2.57 39.60 17.05
C SER A 142 3.85 40.43 17.02
N GLY A 143 4.72 40.23 16.01
CA GLY A 143 5.99 40.96 15.91
C GLY A 143 7.01 40.54 16.98
N LYS A 144 7.14 39.23 17.24
CA LYS A 144 8.10 38.64 18.20
C LYS A 144 7.72 38.78 19.67
N ASP A 145 6.46 38.58 20.03
CA ASP A 145 6.02 38.61 21.44
C ASP A 145 6.71 37.51 22.27
N ASN A 146 7.47 37.92 23.29
CA ASN A 146 8.18 37.02 24.21
C ASN A 146 7.26 36.02 24.92
N ARG A 147 5.97 36.35 25.10
CA ARG A 147 4.98 35.43 25.67
C ARG A 147 4.69 34.27 24.74
N VAL A 148 4.63 34.53 23.44
CA VAL A 148 4.45 33.48 22.42
C VAL A 148 5.71 32.61 22.34
N ILE A 149 6.90 33.22 22.38
CA ILE A 149 8.17 32.48 22.46
C ILE A 149 8.18 31.54 23.68
N HIS A 150 7.75 32.03 24.84
CA HIS A 150 7.67 31.21 26.05
C HIS A 150 6.71 30.03 25.88
N ALA A 151 5.54 30.26 25.29
CA ALA A 151 4.57 29.22 25.00
C ALA A 151 5.11 28.17 24.00
N MET A 152 5.88 28.59 23.00
CA MET A 152 6.55 27.67 22.06
C MET A 152 7.57 26.77 22.76
N ILE A 153 8.40 27.35 23.63
CA ILE A 153 9.37 26.58 24.44
C ILE A 153 8.63 25.61 25.37
N GLN A 154 7.55 26.06 26.01
CA GLN A 154 6.73 25.21 26.86
C GLN A 154 6.10 24.05 26.08
N ASN A 155 5.67 24.27 24.83
CA ASN A 155 5.16 23.20 23.97
C ASN A 155 6.23 22.13 23.71
N PHE A 156 7.47 22.54 23.39
CA PHE A 156 8.57 21.58 23.25
C PHE A 156 8.83 20.77 24.52
N GLN A 157 8.82 21.43 25.68
CA GLN A 157 8.98 20.77 26.97
C GLN A 157 7.87 19.74 27.22
N GLN A 158 6.61 20.10 26.97
CA GLN A 158 5.47 19.19 27.13
C GLN A 158 5.59 17.94 26.27
N ARG A 159 6.09 18.07 25.03
CA ARG A 159 6.34 16.91 24.16
C ARG A 159 7.41 16.01 24.72
N ILE A 160 8.52 16.58 25.19
CA ILE A 160 9.61 15.79 25.78
C ILE A 160 9.13 15.07 27.03
N ASP A 161 8.38 15.75 27.90
CA ASP A 161 7.81 15.16 29.10
C ASP A 161 6.85 14.01 28.75
N LEU A 162 6.00 14.18 27.73
CA LEU A 162 5.15 13.11 27.23
C LEU A 162 5.96 11.89 26.78
N LEU A 163 6.98 12.09 25.93
CA LEU A 163 7.80 11.00 25.41
C LEU A 163 8.57 10.28 26.53
N ASN A 164 9.13 11.02 27.49
CA ASN A 164 9.79 10.45 28.66
C ASN A 164 8.83 9.60 29.50
N ASN A 165 7.63 10.10 29.76
CA ASN A 165 6.61 9.35 30.51
C ASN A 165 6.20 8.05 29.79
N VAL A 166 6.18 8.04 28.45
CA VAL A 166 5.88 6.85 27.65
C VAL A 166 7.02 5.84 27.78
N LEU A 167 8.27 6.26 27.67
CA LEU A 167 9.44 5.39 27.86
C LEU A 167 9.43 4.75 29.26
N THR A 168 9.17 5.53 30.32
CA THR A 168 9.06 4.99 31.68
C THR A 168 7.95 3.95 31.80
N GLN A 169 6.79 4.19 31.18
CA GLN A 169 5.68 3.23 31.21
C GLN A 169 6.00 1.94 30.42
N ILE A 170 6.71 2.06 29.31
CA ILE A 170 7.21 0.90 28.54
C ILE A 170 8.17 0.07 29.41
N GLU A 171 9.12 0.70 30.10
CA GLU A 171 10.03 0.02 31.02
C GLU A 171 9.27 -0.72 32.15
N ASN A 172 8.24 -0.08 32.72
CA ASN A 172 7.39 -0.70 33.72
C ASN A 172 6.65 -1.94 33.17
N ILE A 173 6.11 -1.88 31.95
CA ILE A 173 5.46 -3.03 31.31
C ILE A 173 6.45 -4.19 31.13
N LYS A 174 7.68 -3.90 30.67
CA LYS A 174 8.73 -4.90 30.49
C LYS A 174 9.16 -5.57 31.78
N THR A 175 9.37 -4.78 32.84
CA THR A 175 9.79 -5.31 34.15
C THR A 175 8.73 -6.23 34.75
N LEU A 176 7.45 -5.85 34.67
CA LEU A 176 6.33 -6.70 35.10
C LEU A 176 6.28 -8.02 34.32
N LYS A 177 6.53 -8.00 33.00
CA LYS A 177 6.58 -9.23 32.19
C LYS A 177 7.70 -10.16 32.65
N ASN A 178 8.89 -9.65 32.92
CA ASN A 178 10.03 -10.46 33.36
C ASN A 178 9.76 -11.14 34.71
N GLN A 179 9.19 -10.42 35.68
CA GLN A 179 8.84 -10.97 36.99
C GLN A 179 7.81 -12.12 36.89
N ASN A 180 6.85 -12.03 35.97
CA ASN A 180 5.87 -13.11 35.76
C ASN A 180 6.48 -14.38 35.13
N HIS A 181 7.59 -14.29 34.40
CA HIS A 181 8.29 -15.45 33.85
C HIS A 181 9.15 -16.16 34.91
N GLU A 182 9.71 -15.46 35.89
CA GLU A 182 10.47 -16.08 36.98
C GLU A 182 9.58 -16.85 37.97
N ASN A 183 8.32 -16.42 38.14
CA ASN A 183 7.38 -17.07 39.06
C ASN A 183 6.70 -18.34 38.49
N ASN A 184 7.03 -18.75 37.27
CA ASN A 184 6.39 -19.88 36.58
C ASN A 184 7.32 -21.10 36.40
N ILE A 185 8.34 -21.23 37.23
CA ILE A 185 9.11 -22.46 37.40
C ILE A 185 8.50 -23.20 38.61
N ILE A 186 7.55 -24.10 38.35
CA ILE A 186 7.06 -25.10 39.30
C ILE A 186 7.18 -26.48 38.64
#